data_AF-A0A356BBM7-F1
#
_entry.id   AF-A0A356BBM7-F1
#
_cell.length_a   1.000
_cell.length_b   1.000
_cell.length_c   1.000
_cell.angle_alpha   90.00
_cell.angle_beta   90.00
_cell.angle_gamma   90.00
#
_symmetry.space_group_name_H-M   'P 1'
#
loop_
_entity.id
_entity.type
_entity.pdbx_description
1 polymer ?
#
loop_
_entity_poly.entity_id
_entity_poly.type
_entity_poly.pdbx_seq_one_letter_code
_entity_poly.pdbx_strand_id
1 'polypeptide(L)'
;MKCYSFFNKYNGLFCLLLLALASCQQVPQAKKPDHAKRWLAGDHHVHSHYSVKWDTSVFPPAAVIGGDAKYSIPLNAQMAAHYGLSWMVITDHGGPNRAKLALEQAYPELLASRKALPDILQFYGMEFDVPGDSPGGRHASFIMPYSATEAQQLYQIESRYNGRQGVPPGPEKAEDAFMLLALKAMDALPDKPLLLANHPSRLATGFRQYHKITPQQLRDWQDTAPDVVIGMTGAEGHQAATLNPDGSTDASAIRAEYPHYPTMGGYDQMTARLGGVWDSLLSEGRHWWVTGVSDSHGHYTDGWADFWPGQYAKTYVYAEKDYQSIFAALKAGNVFVSTGDLIDTLYVDVLVKNTGRKATLGETLLVSAEDELVLRVRFRAPDGKNGGG
;
A
#
# COMPACT_ATOMS: atom_id res chain seq x y z
N MET A 1 -64.13 30.92 -11.07
CA MET A 1 -65.10 32.05 -11.17
C MET A 1 -64.39 33.27 -11.72
N LYS A 2 -64.98 33.85 -12.79
CA LYS A 2 -64.81 35.19 -13.38
C LYS A 2 -63.47 35.60 -14.04
N CYS A 3 -63.59 35.79 -15.36
CA CYS A 3 -62.74 36.53 -16.30
C CYS A 3 -62.50 38.00 -15.91
N TYR A 4 -61.50 38.65 -16.51
CA TYR A 4 -61.72 39.75 -17.47
C TYR A 4 -60.50 39.97 -18.39
N SER A 5 -60.78 40.15 -19.67
CA SER A 5 -59.91 40.65 -20.73
C SER A 5 -60.27 42.11 -21.00
N PHE A 6 -59.30 42.96 -21.30
CA PHE A 6 -59.51 44.17 -22.10
C PHE A 6 -58.29 44.46 -23.00
N PHE A 7 -58.59 44.66 -24.27
CA PHE A 7 -57.70 45.08 -25.35
C PHE A 7 -57.37 46.58 -25.23
N ASN A 8 -56.15 46.98 -25.62
CA ASN A 8 -55.98 48.23 -26.37
C ASN A 8 -54.76 48.18 -27.30
N LYS A 9 -54.91 48.72 -28.51
CA LYS A 9 -53.91 48.80 -29.59
C LYS A 9 -53.12 50.12 -29.50
N TYR A 10 -51.82 50.07 -29.84
CA TYR A 10 -51.11 50.90 -30.84
C TYR A 10 -49.64 51.24 -30.48
N ASN A 11 -48.81 51.17 -31.52
CA ASN A 11 -47.52 51.84 -31.75
C ASN A 11 -46.24 51.30 -31.07
N GLY A 12 -45.57 50.41 -31.82
CA GLY A 12 -44.28 50.71 -32.44
C GLY A 12 -43.12 51.08 -31.53
N LEU A 13 -42.25 50.12 -31.24
CA LEU A 13 -40.80 50.34 -31.24
C LEU A 13 -40.08 48.99 -31.41
N PHE A 14 -39.23 48.92 -32.42
CA PHE A 14 -38.35 47.79 -32.71
C PHE A 14 -37.27 47.74 -31.61
N CYS A 15 -37.37 46.79 -30.68
CA CYS A 15 -36.28 46.45 -29.76
C CYS A 15 -35.99 44.95 -29.91
N LEU A 16 -34.84 44.64 -30.50
CA LEU A 16 -34.25 43.31 -30.46
C LEU A 16 -34.00 42.92 -29.00
N LEU A 17 -34.84 42.04 -28.45
CA LEU A 17 -34.51 41.30 -27.23
C LEU A 17 -33.65 40.09 -27.60
N LEU A 18 -32.35 40.18 -27.29
CA LEU A 18 -31.49 39.03 -27.14
C LEU A 18 -32.00 38.19 -25.95
N LEU A 19 -32.61 37.04 -26.26
CA LEU A 19 -32.84 35.98 -25.28
C LEU A 19 -31.49 35.38 -24.89
N ALA A 20 -30.88 35.91 -23.82
CA ALA A 20 -29.82 35.21 -23.12
C ALA A 20 -30.44 33.99 -22.42
N LEU A 21 -30.24 32.81 -23.00
CA LEU A 21 -30.47 31.53 -22.32
C LEU A 21 -29.49 31.46 -21.15
N ALA A 22 -29.95 31.83 -19.96
CA ALA A 22 -29.25 31.55 -18.72
C ALA A 22 -29.29 30.04 -18.48
N SER A 23 -28.28 29.34 -18.99
CA SER A 23 -28.01 27.96 -18.60
C SER A 23 -27.72 27.96 -17.10
N CYS A 24 -28.67 27.45 -16.32
CA CYS A 24 -28.45 27.10 -14.93
C CYS A 24 -27.37 26.01 -14.89
N GLN A 25 -26.10 26.40 -14.80
CA GLN A 25 -25.04 25.47 -14.46
C GLN A 25 -25.31 25.02 -13.02
N GLN A 26 -25.79 23.78 -12.87
CA GLN A 26 -25.79 23.11 -11.58
C GLN A 26 -24.34 23.06 -11.11
N VAL A 27 -24.01 23.83 -10.09
CA VAL A 27 -22.77 23.68 -9.33
C VAL A 27 -22.70 22.22 -8.89
N PRO A 28 -21.63 21.47 -9.20
CA PRO A 28 -21.47 20.11 -8.72
C PRO A 28 -21.59 20.13 -7.20
N GLN A 29 -22.65 19.50 -6.68
CA GLN A 29 -22.82 19.33 -5.26
C GLN A 29 -21.66 18.45 -4.79
N ALA A 30 -20.81 18.97 -3.89
CA ALA A 30 -19.77 18.17 -3.26
C ALA A 30 -20.41 16.91 -2.69
N LYS A 31 -19.95 15.72 -3.12
CA LYS A 31 -20.38 14.45 -2.55
C LYS A 31 -20.21 14.56 -1.04
N LYS A 32 -21.30 14.36 -0.28
CA LYS A 32 -21.21 14.27 1.17
C LYS A 32 -20.22 13.15 1.53
N PRO A 33 -19.35 13.34 2.53
CA PRO A 33 -18.46 12.29 2.99
C PRO A 33 -19.28 11.05 3.36
N ASP A 34 -18.87 9.91 2.81
CA ASP A 34 -19.45 8.61 3.09
C ASP A 34 -18.81 8.06 4.37
N HIS A 35 -19.51 8.25 5.49
CA HIS A 35 -19.07 7.82 6.82
C HIS A 35 -19.36 6.34 7.11
N ALA A 36 -19.82 5.56 6.12
CA ALA A 36 -20.06 4.15 6.34
C ALA A 36 -18.74 3.36 6.24
N LYS A 37 -18.39 2.62 7.30
CA LYS A 37 -17.30 1.65 7.22
C LYS A 37 -17.63 0.56 6.20
N ARG A 38 -16.63 0.21 5.38
CA ARG A 38 -16.69 -0.90 4.42
C ARG A 38 -15.30 -1.44 4.16
N TRP A 39 -15.22 -2.56 3.45
CA TRP A 39 -13.96 -3.07 2.93
C TRP A 39 -13.48 -2.19 1.78
N LEU A 40 -12.26 -1.67 1.92
CA LEU A 40 -11.59 -0.80 0.96
C LEU A 40 -10.32 -1.50 0.48
N ALA A 41 -10.28 -1.91 -0.78
CA ALA A 41 -9.07 -2.46 -1.39
C ALA A 41 -7.99 -1.38 -1.50
N GLY A 42 -6.73 -1.76 -1.29
CA GLY A 42 -5.58 -0.95 -1.61
C GLY A 42 -4.31 -1.75 -1.77
N ASP A 43 -3.24 -1.03 -2.04
CA ASP A 43 -1.91 -1.55 -2.29
C ASP A 43 -0.88 -0.57 -1.73
N HIS A 44 -0.01 -1.05 -0.85
CA HIS A 44 0.90 -0.20 -0.11
C HIS A 44 2.34 -0.26 -0.61
N HIS A 45 2.61 -1.00 -1.69
CA HIS A 45 3.95 -1.14 -2.24
C HIS A 45 3.92 -1.01 -3.77
N VAL A 46 4.11 0.23 -4.26
CA VAL A 46 4.02 0.61 -5.67
C VAL A 46 5.13 1.59 -6.04
N HIS A 47 5.84 1.31 -7.14
CA HIS A 47 6.97 2.11 -7.59
C HIS A 47 6.58 3.00 -8.78
N SER A 48 7.03 4.25 -8.74
CA SER A 48 6.91 5.22 -9.82
C SER A 48 8.23 5.40 -10.55
N HIS A 49 8.26 6.23 -11.60
CA HIS A 49 9.49 6.60 -12.29
C HIS A 49 10.55 7.32 -11.41
N TYR A 50 10.20 7.68 -10.17
CA TYR A 50 11.14 8.16 -9.15
C TYR A 50 11.80 7.03 -8.35
N SER A 51 11.40 5.78 -8.58
CA SER A 51 12.26 4.61 -8.32
C SER A 51 13.32 4.59 -9.42
N VAL A 52 14.50 5.11 -9.07
CA VAL A 52 15.56 5.41 -10.03
C VAL A 52 16.69 4.41 -9.94
N LYS A 53 17.39 4.25 -11.07
CA LYS A 53 18.78 3.81 -11.05
C LYS A 53 19.70 5.01 -10.83
N TRP A 54 20.93 4.76 -10.41
CA TRP A 54 21.92 5.79 -10.18
C TRP A 54 23.07 5.65 -11.18
N ASP A 55 23.31 6.71 -11.95
CA ASP A 55 24.51 6.82 -12.78
C ASP A 55 25.70 7.18 -11.88
N THR A 56 26.58 6.20 -11.70
CA THR A 56 27.78 6.30 -10.85
C THR A 56 29.02 6.77 -11.62
N SER A 57 28.89 7.11 -12.91
CA SER A 57 29.98 7.69 -13.70
C SER A 57 30.23 9.17 -13.37
N VAL A 58 29.30 9.82 -12.66
CA VAL A 58 29.37 11.22 -12.21
C VAL A 58 29.27 11.32 -10.68
N PHE A 59 29.77 12.42 -10.11
CA PHE A 59 29.73 12.67 -8.67
C PHE A 59 29.10 14.04 -8.32
N PRO A 60 28.08 14.08 -7.43
CA PRO A 60 27.39 12.93 -6.85
C PRO A 60 26.64 12.11 -7.93
N PRO A 61 26.32 10.83 -7.69
CA PRO A 61 25.59 10.00 -8.64
C PRO A 61 24.30 10.68 -9.10
N ALA A 62 24.05 10.65 -10.41
CA ALA A 62 22.86 11.25 -10.99
C ALA A 62 21.70 10.25 -11.04
N ALA A 63 20.49 10.73 -10.77
CA ALA A 63 19.29 9.91 -10.84
C ALA A 63 18.91 9.65 -12.31
N VAL A 64 18.67 8.38 -12.64
CA VAL A 64 18.10 7.95 -13.92
C VAL A 64 16.62 7.67 -13.71
N ILE A 65 15.80 8.68 -13.96
CA ILE A 65 14.33 8.61 -13.89
C ILE A 65 13.82 7.54 -14.85
N GLY A 66 12.91 6.68 -14.39
CA GLY A 66 12.44 5.55 -15.17
C GLY A 66 13.40 4.35 -15.16
N GLY A 67 14.48 4.41 -14.38
CA GLY A 67 15.54 3.41 -14.42
C GLY A 67 15.15 2.08 -13.76
N ASP A 68 14.29 2.12 -12.76
CA ASP A 68 13.95 0.97 -11.92
C ASP A 68 12.44 0.68 -11.90
N ALA A 69 11.59 1.71 -11.91
CA ALA A 69 10.19 1.59 -12.33
C ALA A 69 9.86 2.68 -13.35
N LYS A 70 8.82 2.51 -14.17
CA LYS A 70 8.65 3.34 -15.37
C LYS A 70 7.45 4.26 -15.40
N TYR A 71 6.42 3.99 -14.60
CA TYR A 71 5.16 4.73 -14.67
C TYR A 71 5.18 5.95 -13.74
N SER A 72 4.59 7.07 -14.17
CA SER A 72 4.36 8.22 -13.30
C SER A 72 3.36 7.90 -12.19
N ILE A 73 3.39 8.66 -11.09
CA ILE A 73 2.44 8.51 -9.97
C ILE A 73 0.97 8.58 -10.43
N PRO A 74 0.54 9.55 -11.27
CA PRO A 74 -0.85 9.61 -11.74
C PRO A 74 -1.29 8.41 -12.56
N LEU A 75 -0.39 7.81 -13.37
CA LEU A 75 -0.71 6.63 -14.16
C LEU A 75 -0.92 5.42 -13.25
N ASN A 76 -0.03 5.19 -12.28
CA ASN A 76 -0.22 4.14 -11.28
C ASN A 76 -1.54 4.33 -10.53
N ALA A 77 -1.88 5.56 -10.11
CA ALA A 77 -3.13 5.86 -9.42
C ALA A 77 -4.37 5.67 -10.32
N GLN A 78 -4.28 6.00 -11.60
CA GLN A 78 -5.34 5.75 -12.57
C GLN A 78 -5.60 4.25 -12.73
N MET A 79 -4.54 3.45 -12.87
CA MET A 79 -4.66 2.00 -13.03
C MET A 79 -5.11 1.32 -11.73
N ALA A 80 -4.62 1.78 -10.59
CA ALA A 80 -5.11 1.37 -9.27
C ALA A 80 -6.62 1.58 -9.13
N ALA A 81 -7.11 2.77 -9.49
CA ALA A 81 -8.54 3.08 -9.48
C ALA A 81 -9.32 2.22 -10.48
N HIS A 82 -8.77 2.00 -11.67
CA HIS A 82 -9.36 1.12 -12.69
C HIS A 82 -9.56 -0.31 -12.17
N TYR A 83 -8.60 -0.85 -11.42
CA TYR A 83 -8.70 -2.19 -10.80
C TYR A 83 -9.37 -2.18 -9.42
N GLY A 84 -10.05 -1.09 -9.06
CA GLY A 84 -10.94 -1.03 -7.90
C GLY A 84 -10.25 -0.71 -6.57
N LEU A 85 -9.00 -0.24 -6.59
CA LEU A 85 -8.37 0.26 -5.37
C LEU A 85 -9.02 1.56 -4.92
N SER A 86 -9.27 1.66 -3.61
CA SER A 86 -9.75 2.86 -2.93
C SER A 86 -8.62 3.69 -2.34
N TRP A 87 -7.46 3.07 -2.10
CA TRP A 87 -6.27 3.72 -1.59
C TRP A 87 -5.00 3.04 -2.14
N MET A 88 -3.90 3.77 -2.17
CA MET A 88 -2.58 3.23 -2.49
C MET A 88 -1.47 4.02 -1.81
N VAL A 89 -0.26 3.48 -1.75
CA VAL A 89 0.95 4.17 -1.29
C VAL A 89 1.98 4.17 -2.41
N ILE A 90 2.64 5.31 -2.64
CA ILE A 90 3.84 5.35 -3.50
C ILE A 90 5.06 5.09 -2.63
N THR A 91 5.84 4.07 -2.99
CA THR A 91 6.95 3.55 -2.19
C THR A 91 8.20 3.31 -3.04
N ASP A 92 8.69 4.33 -3.75
CA ASP A 92 9.90 4.14 -4.57
C ASP A 92 11.10 3.68 -3.71
N HIS A 93 12.11 3.08 -4.35
CA HIS A 93 13.36 2.69 -3.70
C HIS A 93 14.19 3.89 -3.20
N GLY A 94 15.04 3.67 -2.20
CA GLY A 94 15.99 4.68 -1.74
C GLY A 94 17.27 4.76 -2.59
N GLY A 95 18.25 5.49 -2.07
CA GLY A 95 19.53 5.71 -2.74
C GLY A 95 20.23 6.97 -2.25
N PRO A 96 21.44 7.26 -2.78
CA PRO A 96 22.36 8.20 -2.14
C PRO A 96 21.88 9.64 -1.98
N ASN A 97 20.97 10.10 -2.84
CA ASN A 97 20.38 11.44 -2.77
C ASN A 97 18.87 11.38 -3.04
N ARG A 98 18.23 10.24 -2.77
CA ARG A 98 16.81 10.04 -3.09
C ARG A 98 15.92 10.96 -2.26
N ALA A 99 16.19 11.17 -0.97
CA ALA A 99 15.37 12.03 -0.12
C ALA A 99 15.14 13.42 -0.72
N LYS A 100 16.20 14.02 -1.31
CA LYS A 100 16.10 15.30 -2.00
C LYS A 100 15.27 15.21 -3.27
N LEU A 101 15.53 14.21 -4.13
CA LEU A 101 14.74 13.96 -5.34
C LEU A 101 13.25 13.78 -5.01
N ALA A 102 12.95 13.02 -3.96
CA ALA A 102 11.59 12.74 -3.53
C ALA A 102 10.88 14.01 -3.05
N LEU A 103 11.54 14.80 -2.20
CA LEU A 103 10.98 16.06 -1.69
C LEU A 103 10.77 17.11 -2.80
N GLU A 104 11.72 17.24 -3.73
CA GLU A 104 11.71 18.30 -4.75
C GLU A 104 10.92 17.93 -6.01
N GLN A 105 10.71 16.63 -6.30
CA GLN A 105 10.07 16.18 -7.54
C GLN A 105 8.93 15.18 -7.31
N ALA A 106 9.19 14.04 -6.65
CA ALA A 106 8.17 12.99 -6.49
C ALA A 106 6.96 13.46 -5.66
N TYR A 107 7.20 14.17 -4.56
CA TYR A 107 6.14 14.66 -3.69
C TYR A 107 5.26 15.74 -4.36
N PRO A 108 5.82 16.75 -5.08
CA PRO A 108 5.02 17.62 -5.94
C PRO A 108 4.16 16.86 -6.96
N GLU A 109 4.66 15.80 -7.59
CA GLU A 109 3.86 14.98 -8.51
C GLU A 109 2.74 14.21 -7.78
N LEU A 110 3.01 13.68 -6.58
CA LEU A 110 1.98 13.06 -5.74
C LEU A 110 0.86 14.07 -5.40
N LEU A 111 1.20 15.31 -5.05
CA LEU A 111 0.22 16.36 -4.79
C LEU A 111 -0.62 16.69 -6.03
N ALA A 112 0.02 16.77 -7.20
CA ALA A 112 -0.69 16.95 -8.47
C ALA A 112 -1.62 15.76 -8.78
N SER A 113 -1.15 14.53 -8.54
CA SER A 113 -1.92 13.30 -8.70
C SER A 113 -3.15 13.25 -7.80
N ARG A 114 -3.00 13.58 -6.51
CA ARG A 114 -4.12 13.65 -5.55
C ARG A 114 -5.20 14.63 -5.99
N LYS A 115 -4.81 15.77 -6.58
CA LYS A 115 -5.75 16.75 -7.14
C LYS A 115 -6.45 16.23 -8.40
N ALA A 116 -5.74 15.49 -9.25
CA ALA A 116 -6.28 14.96 -10.50
C ALA A 116 -7.20 13.74 -10.28
N LEU A 117 -6.90 12.93 -9.26
CA LEU A 117 -7.56 11.65 -8.98
C LEU A 117 -8.06 11.61 -7.52
N PRO A 118 -9.02 12.47 -7.14
CA PRO A 118 -9.47 12.59 -5.75
C PRO A 118 -10.26 11.37 -5.24
N ASP A 119 -10.75 10.51 -6.13
CA ASP A 119 -11.51 9.32 -5.77
C ASP A 119 -10.63 8.16 -5.27
N ILE A 120 -9.30 8.21 -5.45
CA ILE A 120 -8.34 7.26 -4.89
C ILE A 120 -7.41 7.97 -3.89
N LEU A 121 -7.38 7.46 -2.66
CA LEU A 121 -6.58 8.05 -1.58
C LEU A 121 -5.12 7.61 -1.71
N GLN A 122 -4.25 8.55 -2.06
CA GLN A 122 -2.82 8.27 -2.28
C GLN A 122 -2.03 8.70 -1.05
N PHE A 123 -1.38 7.77 -0.36
CA PHE A 123 -0.48 8.03 0.77
C PHE A 123 0.96 8.24 0.28
N TYR A 124 1.76 8.94 1.07
CA TYR A 124 3.19 9.10 0.81
C TYR A 124 4.02 8.09 1.61
N GLY A 125 5.06 7.56 1.00
CA GLY A 125 5.91 6.55 1.61
C GLY A 125 7.20 6.32 0.85
N MET A 126 7.89 5.24 1.22
CA MET A 126 9.05 4.71 0.50
C MET A 126 9.20 3.21 0.76
N GLU A 127 9.86 2.52 -0.15
CA GLU A 127 10.46 1.24 0.18
C GLU A 127 11.77 1.54 0.91
N PHE A 128 11.70 1.50 2.25
CA PHE A 128 12.80 1.84 3.13
C PHE A 128 13.85 0.73 3.09
N ASP A 129 15.08 1.09 2.74
CA ASP A 129 16.18 0.15 2.65
C ASP A 129 16.69 -0.18 4.06
N VAL A 130 16.48 -1.42 4.49
CA VAL A 130 16.85 -1.95 5.81
C VAL A 130 18.11 -2.82 5.71
N PRO A 131 18.78 -3.13 6.84
CA PRO A 131 19.96 -3.98 6.87
C PRO A 131 19.81 -5.36 6.19
N GLY A 132 20.91 -5.87 5.64
CA GLY A 132 21.05 -7.21 5.05
C GLY A 132 22.53 -7.55 4.84
N ASP A 133 22.89 -8.37 3.85
CA ASP A 133 24.32 -8.66 3.53
C ASP A 133 25.12 -7.41 3.08
N SER A 134 24.43 -6.29 2.89
CA SER A 134 25.01 -4.98 2.57
C SER A 134 24.09 -3.87 3.09
N PRO A 135 24.59 -2.63 3.19
CA PRO A 135 23.77 -1.46 3.49
C PRO A 135 22.54 -1.38 2.58
N GLY A 136 21.35 -1.52 3.17
CA GLY A 136 20.09 -1.49 2.41
C GLY A 136 19.85 -2.73 1.52
N GLY A 137 20.38 -3.89 1.88
CA GLY A 137 20.20 -5.14 1.12
C GLY A 137 18.81 -5.79 1.27
N ARG A 138 17.88 -5.10 1.92
CA ARG A 138 16.52 -5.54 2.27
C ARG A 138 15.58 -4.35 2.31
N HIS A 139 14.29 -4.63 2.40
CA HIS A 139 13.30 -3.58 2.28
C HIS A 139 12.13 -3.70 3.27
N ALA A 140 11.52 -2.56 3.54
CA ALA A 140 10.28 -2.46 4.29
C ALA A 140 9.42 -1.32 3.72
N SER A 141 8.10 -1.54 3.62
CA SER A 141 7.17 -0.48 3.27
C SER A 141 7.06 0.50 4.43
N PHE A 142 7.48 1.74 4.21
CA PHE A 142 7.36 2.86 5.14
C PHE A 142 6.23 3.76 4.66
N ILE A 143 5.20 3.92 5.49
CA ILE A 143 3.97 4.64 5.13
C ILE A 143 3.77 5.81 6.09
N MET A 144 3.80 7.03 5.57
CA MET A 144 3.43 8.20 6.35
C MET A 144 1.92 8.32 6.48
N PRO A 145 1.38 8.70 7.66
CA PRO A 145 0.02 9.20 7.72
C PRO A 145 -0.10 10.47 6.88
N TYR A 146 -1.26 10.67 6.26
CA TYR A 146 -1.53 11.88 5.50
C TYR A 146 -1.53 13.09 6.44
N SER A 147 -0.56 13.98 6.28
CA SER A 147 -0.45 15.22 7.05
C SER A 147 0.29 16.28 6.24
N ALA A 148 0.23 17.54 6.70
CA ALA A 148 0.98 18.63 6.07
C ALA A 148 2.51 18.47 6.21
N THR A 149 2.96 17.60 7.12
CA THR A 149 4.36 17.34 7.49
C THR A 149 4.89 16.01 6.97
N GLU A 150 4.07 15.21 6.28
CA GLU A 150 4.42 13.86 5.81
C GLU A 150 5.74 13.84 5.00
N ALA A 151 5.92 14.83 4.12
CA ALA A 151 7.12 14.91 3.27
C ALA A 151 8.38 15.29 4.04
N GLN A 152 8.27 16.25 4.97
CA GLN A 152 9.41 16.69 5.78
C GLN A 152 9.84 15.60 6.76
N GLN A 153 8.90 14.89 7.39
CA GLN A 153 9.23 13.79 8.28
C GLN A 153 9.86 12.60 7.53
N LEU A 154 9.31 12.22 6.37
CA LEU A 154 9.93 11.18 5.55
C LEU A 154 11.36 11.58 5.15
N TYR A 155 11.56 12.82 4.68
CA TYR A 155 12.88 13.34 4.35
C TYR A 155 13.86 13.24 5.54
N GLN A 156 13.41 13.60 6.75
CA GLN A 156 14.24 13.54 7.96
C GLN A 156 14.68 12.11 8.29
N ILE A 157 13.79 11.13 8.15
CA ILE A 157 14.11 9.73 8.41
C ILE A 157 15.01 9.18 7.30
N GLU A 158 14.61 9.34 6.05
CA GLU A 158 15.32 8.80 4.90
C GLU A 158 16.77 9.32 4.82
N SER A 159 16.95 10.64 4.90
CA SER A 159 18.28 11.28 4.75
C SER A 159 19.29 10.86 5.81
N ARG A 160 18.86 10.28 6.92
CA ARG A 160 19.71 9.85 8.04
C ARG A 160 19.85 8.34 8.10
N TYR A 161 18.73 7.63 7.98
CA TYR A 161 18.62 6.24 8.39
C TYR A 161 18.37 5.27 7.24
N ASN A 162 18.07 5.73 6.02
CA ASN A 162 17.93 4.79 4.91
C ASN A 162 19.27 4.09 4.63
N GLY A 163 19.21 2.77 4.42
CA GLY A 163 20.38 1.90 4.25
C GLY A 163 21.25 2.25 3.05
N ARG A 164 20.67 2.79 1.97
CA ARG A 164 21.37 3.15 0.73
C ARG A 164 21.75 4.64 0.64
N GLN A 165 21.50 5.42 1.69
CA GLN A 165 21.90 6.82 1.76
C GLN A 165 23.42 6.96 1.96
N GLY A 166 24.10 7.75 1.11
CA GLY A 166 25.57 7.94 1.09
C GLY A 166 26.28 7.31 -0.13
N VAL A 167 27.51 7.75 -0.43
CA VAL A 167 28.33 7.23 -1.55
C VAL A 167 29.79 6.96 -1.11
N PRO A 168 30.16 5.70 -0.83
CA PRO A 168 29.26 4.57 -0.58
C PRO A 168 28.46 4.80 0.72
N PRO A 169 27.36 4.05 0.93
CA PRO A 169 26.69 4.03 2.24
C PRO A 169 27.65 3.56 3.33
N GLY A 170 27.48 4.08 4.55
CA GLY A 170 28.27 3.66 5.71
C GLY A 170 28.07 2.17 6.03
N PRO A 171 29.12 1.43 6.42
CA PRO A 171 29.03 0.00 6.70
C PRO A 171 28.09 -0.31 7.88
N GLU A 172 27.95 0.59 8.85
CA GLU A 172 27.04 0.45 9.99
C GLU A 172 25.59 0.25 9.56
N LYS A 173 25.22 0.67 8.35
CA LYS A 173 23.87 0.53 7.79
C LYS A 173 23.53 -0.90 7.34
N ALA A 174 24.51 -1.80 7.34
CA ALA A 174 24.29 -3.24 7.17
C ALA A 174 23.99 -3.95 8.50
N GLU A 175 24.14 -3.26 9.64
CA GLU A 175 23.98 -3.84 10.96
C GLU A 175 22.54 -3.68 11.47
N ASP A 176 21.99 -4.74 12.09
CA ASP A 176 20.64 -4.71 12.64
C ASP A 176 20.45 -3.60 13.69
N ALA A 177 21.48 -3.32 14.49
CA ALA A 177 21.47 -2.23 15.46
C ALA A 177 21.19 -0.86 14.83
N PHE A 178 21.57 -0.64 13.56
CA PHE A 178 21.26 0.60 12.85
C PHE A 178 19.78 0.70 12.48
N MET A 179 19.12 -0.42 12.15
CA MET A 179 17.67 -0.45 11.99
C MET A 179 16.95 -0.10 13.28
N LEU A 180 17.42 -0.61 14.42
CA LEU A 180 16.82 -0.27 15.72
C LEU A 180 16.97 1.22 16.06
N LEU A 181 18.04 1.89 15.61
CA LEU A 181 18.17 3.34 15.70
C LEU A 181 17.15 4.06 14.82
N ALA A 182 16.95 3.58 13.58
CA ALA A 182 15.95 4.12 12.67
C ALA A 182 14.54 4.02 13.27
N LEU A 183 14.17 2.84 13.79
CA LEU A 183 12.86 2.59 14.41
C LEU A 183 12.60 3.49 15.62
N LYS A 184 13.60 3.71 16.49
CA LYS A 184 13.48 4.68 17.59
C LYS A 184 13.23 6.10 17.10
N ALA A 185 13.88 6.50 16.01
CA ALA A 185 13.65 7.81 15.41
C ALA A 185 12.25 7.91 14.79
N MET A 186 11.75 6.85 14.15
CA MET A 186 10.40 6.77 13.60
C MET A 186 9.33 6.84 14.70
N ASP A 187 9.53 6.12 15.81
CA ASP A 187 8.60 6.12 16.95
C ASP A 187 8.55 7.48 17.68
N ALA A 188 9.63 8.25 17.61
CA ALA A 188 9.73 9.60 18.18
C ALA A 188 9.12 10.70 17.29
N LEU A 189 8.67 10.39 16.07
CA LEU A 189 8.02 11.36 15.20
C LEU A 189 6.65 11.80 15.76
N PRO A 190 6.25 13.07 15.56
CA PRO A 190 4.92 13.52 15.98
C PRO A 190 3.81 12.80 15.21
N ASP A 191 3.95 12.67 13.90
CA ASP A 191 3.09 11.79 13.10
C ASP A 191 3.81 10.43 12.89
N LYS A 192 3.50 9.42 13.71
CA LYS A 192 4.14 8.11 13.63
C LYS A 192 3.80 7.39 12.30
N PRO A 193 4.79 6.90 11.55
CA PRO A 193 4.57 6.11 10.33
C PRO A 193 4.15 4.67 10.65
N LEU A 194 3.77 3.91 9.63
CA LEU A 194 3.70 2.45 9.68
C LEU A 194 4.89 1.84 8.93
N LEU A 195 5.38 0.71 9.41
CA LEU A 195 6.41 -0.08 8.77
C LEU A 195 5.96 -1.54 8.65
N LEU A 196 6.14 -2.12 7.46
CA LEU A 196 5.96 -3.55 7.22
C LEU A 196 7.20 -4.11 6.53
N ALA A 197 7.74 -5.23 6.99
CA ALA A 197 8.84 -5.89 6.29
C ALA A 197 8.36 -6.36 4.90
N ASN A 198 9.10 -6.04 3.84
CA ASN A 198 8.75 -6.47 2.49
C ASN A 198 9.47 -7.78 2.17
N HIS A 199 8.76 -8.67 1.49
CA HIS A 199 9.25 -9.91 0.87
C HIS A 199 10.36 -10.62 1.67
N PRO A 200 10.11 -10.89 2.97
CA PRO A 200 11.17 -11.12 3.95
C PRO A 200 12.03 -12.34 3.64
N SER A 201 11.47 -13.36 2.99
CA SER A 201 12.18 -14.58 2.58
C SER A 201 12.49 -14.65 1.08
N ARG A 202 12.40 -13.56 0.29
CA ARG A 202 12.61 -13.59 -1.18
C ARG A 202 13.86 -14.35 -1.61
N LEU A 203 14.97 -14.08 -0.91
CA LEU A 203 16.25 -14.71 -1.25
C LEU A 203 16.51 -16.02 -0.48
N ALA A 204 15.64 -16.43 0.45
CA ALA A 204 15.90 -17.56 1.35
C ALA A 204 16.33 -18.81 0.57
N THR A 205 17.45 -19.42 0.98
CA THR A 205 18.07 -20.53 0.25
C THR A 205 17.40 -21.87 0.46
N GLY A 206 16.42 -21.93 1.35
CA GLY A 206 15.68 -23.15 1.66
C GLY A 206 14.56 -22.92 2.65
N PHE A 207 13.86 -24.02 2.94
CA PHE A 207 12.77 -24.01 3.91
C PHE A 207 13.28 -23.68 5.31
N ARG A 208 12.69 -22.65 5.94
CA ARG A 208 13.08 -22.14 7.27
C ARG A 208 14.55 -21.68 7.35
N GLN A 209 15.17 -21.40 6.21
CA GLN A 209 16.52 -20.83 6.12
C GLN A 209 16.42 -19.32 5.91
N TYR A 210 15.98 -18.62 6.96
CA TYR A 210 15.83 -17.17 6.93
C TYR A 210 17.20 -16.49 7.04
N HIS A 211 17.55 -15.68 6.05
CA HIS A 211 18.73 -14.82 6.10
C HIS A 211 18.30 -13.34 5.98
N LYS A 212 19.11 -12.43 6.52
CA LYS A 212 19.00 -10.96 6.42
C LYS A 212 17.77 -10.32 7.10
N ILE A 213 16.57 -10.86 6.86
CA ILE A 213 15.40 -10.67 7.72
C ILE A 213 15.13 -12.02 8.37
N THR A 214 15.24 -12.06 9.70
CA THR A 214 15.02 -13.26 10.51
C THR A 214 13.83 -13.07 11.44
N PRO A 215 13.22 -14.16 11.91
CA PRO A 215 12.15 -14.06 12.90
C PRO A 215 12.57 -13.32 14.17
N GLN A 216 13.84 -13.37 14.56
CA GLN A 216 14.34 -12.63 15.72
C GLN A 216 14.34 -11.12 15.43
N GLN A 217 14.85 -10.69 14.28
CA GLN A 217 14.85 -9.27 13.90
C GLN A 217 13.43 -8.70 13.82
N LEU A 218 12.47 -9.46 13.28
CA LEU A 218 11.06 -9.03 13.25
C LEU A 218 10.51 -8.75 14.67
N ARG A 219 10.89 -9.57 15.66
CA ARG A 219 10.55 -9.35 17.07
C ARG A 219 11.24 -8.10 17.61
N ASP A 220 12.55 -7.99 17.41
CA ASP A 220 13.35 -6.86 17.88
C ASP A 220 12.85 -5.52 17.31
N TRP A 221 12.40 -5.53 16.05
CA TRP A 221 11.83 -4.35 15.40
C TRP A 221 10.51 -3.91 16.06
N GLN A 222 9.59 -4.85 16.28
CA GLN A 222 8.32 -4.51 16.93
C GLN A 222 8.49 -4.20 18.42
N ASP A 223 9.42 -4.83 19.12
CA ASP A 223 9.75 -4.49 20.52
C ASP A 223 10.33 -3.07 20.62
N THR A 224 11.06 -2.63 19.60
CA THR A 224 11.66 -1.30 19.54
C THR A 224 10.64 -0.20 19.21
N ALA A 225 9.69 -0.47 18.31
CA ALA A 225 8.70 0.51 17.88
C ALA A 225 7.32 -0.15 17.62
N PRO A 226 6.60 -0.57 18.67
CA PRO A 226 5.36 -1.35 18.54
C PRO A 226 4.20 -0.56 17.91
N ASP A 227 4.30 0.78 17.95
CA ASP A 227 3.34 1.67 17.32
C ASP A 227 3.61 1.95 15.83
N VAL A 228 4.77 1.51 15.33
CA VAL A 228 5.27 1.73 13.97
C VAL A 228 5.30 0.41 13.18
N VAL A 229 5.90 -0.64 13.75
CA VAL A 229 6.07 -1.93 13.07
C VAL A 229 4.83 -2.78 13.25
N ILE A 230 4.06 -2.93 12.17
CA ILE A 230 2.75 -3.59 12.23
C ILE A 230 2.72 -4.97 11.60
N GLY A 231 3.73 -5.37 10.84
CA GLY A 231 3.67 -6.64 10.13
C GLY A 231 4.67 -6.84 9.01
N MET A 232 4.24 -7.63 8.02
CA MET A 232 5.00 -7.90 6.80
C MET A 232 4.09 -8.04 5.58
N THR A 233 4.65 -7.85 4.38
CA THR A 233 4.05 -8.42 3.17
C THR A 233 4.20 -9.93 3.25
N GLY A 234 3.11 -10.64 2.93
CA GLY A 234 3.09 -12.08 2.90
C GLY A 234 2.60 -12.64 1.57
N ALA A 235 1.73 -11.90 0.85
CA ALA A 235 1.46 -12.16 -0.56
C ALA A 235 2.25 -11.16 -1.41
N GLU A 236 3.29 -11.66 -2.05
CA GLU A 236 4.31 -10.82 -2.67
C GLU A 236 3.94 -10.40 -4.10
N GLY A 237 4.58 -9.33 -4.55
CA GLY A 237 4.48 -8.81 -5.91
C GLY A 237 5.12 -9.69 -6.98
N HIS A 238 5.38 -9.10 -8.16
CA HIS A 238 5.97 -9.77 -9.34
C HIS A 238 5.27 -11.10 -9.72
N GLN A 239 3.98 -11.21 -9.44
CA GLN A 239 3.21 -12.43 -9.71
C GLN A 239 3.04 -12.68 -11.22
N ALA A 240 3.28 -11.66 -12.05
CA ALA A 240 3.28 -11.76 -13.51
C ALA A 240 4.66 -12.08 -14.10
N ALA A 241 5.71 -12.30 -13.27
CA ALA A 241 7.07 -12.55 -13.75
C ALA A 241 7.18 -13.74 -14.70
N THR A 242 6.24 -14.69 -14.63
CA THR A 242 6.17 -15.86 -15.50
C THR A 242 5.32 -15.65 -16.76
N LEU A 243 4.91 -14.42 -17.07
CA LEU A 243 4.10 -14.10 -18.24
C LEU A 243 4.91 -13.32 -19.27
N ASN A 244 4.86 -13.78 -20.52
CA ASN A 244 5.33 -13.03 -21.67
C ASN A 244 4.38 -11.87 -21.97
N PRO A 245 4.81 -10.85 -22.74
CA PRO A 245 3.95 -9.73 -23.12
C PRO A 245 2.63 -10.11 -23.81
N ASP A 246 2.60 -11.26 -24.50
CA ASP A 246 1.40 -11.80 -25.15
C ASP A 246 0.48 -12.61 -24.21
N GLY A 247 0.85 -12.74 -22.94
CA GLY A 247 0.12 -13.50 -21.92
C GLY A 247 0.44 -15.00 -21.89
N SER A 248 1.29 -15.51 -22.79
CA SER A 248 1.78 -16.89 -22.69
C SER A 248 2.72 -17.05 -21.49
N THR A 249 2.82 -18.26 -20.94
CA THR A 249 3.68 -18.53 -19.78
C THR A 249 5.13 -18.79 -20.18
N ASP A 250 6.08 -18.11 -19.55
CA ASP A 250 7.49 -18.47 -19.56
C ASP A 250 7.78 -19.46 -18.41
N ALA A 251 8.06 -20.71 -18.78
CA ALA A 251 8.37 -21.77 -17.82
C ALA A 251 9.78 -21.67 -17.19
N SER A 252 10.65 -20.81 -17.73
CA SER A 252 11.99 -20.57 -17.20
C SER A 252 12.05 -19.43 -16.18
N ALA A 253 11.05 -18.55 -16.20
CA ALA A 253 10.93 -17.44 -15.28
C ALA A 253 10.48 -17.90 -13.88
N ILE A 254 10.76 -17.06 -12.88
CA ILE A 254 10.56 -17.38 -11.48
C ILE A 254 9.43 -16.52 -10.93
N ARG A 255 8.30 -17.17 -10.59
CA ARG A 255 7.12 -16.49 -10.05
C ARG A 255 7.47 -15.71 -8.78
N ALA A 256 7.02 -14.45 -8.71
CA ALA A 256 7.28 -13.52 -7.62
C ALA A 256 8.77 -13.16 -7.41
N GLU A 257 9.66 -13.59 -8.31
CA GLU A 257 11.11 -13.39 -8.20
C GLU A 257 11.71 -13.95 -6.89
N TYR A 258 11.29 -15.16 -6.50
CA TYR A 258 11.87 -15.94 -5.40
C TYR A 258 12.88 -16.97 -5.93
N PRO A 259 14.15 -16.61 -6.19
CA PRO A 259 15.07 -17.41 -7.02
C PRO A 259 15.54 -18.72 -6.41
N HIS A 260 15.49 -18.86 -5.09
CA HIS A 260 16.13 -19.99 -4.39
C HIS A 260 15.13 -20.92 -3.70
N TYR A 261 14.10 -20.36 -3.05
CA TYR A 261 13.02 -21.13 -2.46
C TYR A 261 11.68 -20.47 -2.80
N PRO A 262 10.81 -21.12 -3.58
CA PRO A 262 9.64 -20.47 -4.17
C PRO A 262 8.60 -20.08 -3.12
N THR A 263 7.75 -19.13 -3.51
CA THR A 263 6.52 -18.85 -2.78
C THR A 263 5.60 -20.08 -2.73
N MET A 264 4.66 -20.05 -1.80
CA MET A 264 3.77 -21.14 -1.46
C MET A 264 2.34 -20.73 -1.72
N GLY A 265 1.82 -21.05 -2.92
CA GLY A 265 0.51 -20.53 -3.35
C GLY A 265 0.49 -19.01 -3.48
N GLY A 266 1.64 -18.40 -3.80
CA GLY A 266 1.80 -16.94 -3.89
C GLY A 266 2.23 -16.26 -2.58
N TYR A 267 2.38 -17.02 -1.48
CA TYR A 267 2.75 -16.47 -0.18
C TYR A 267 4.20 -16.78 0.24
N ASP A 268 4.83 -15.86 0.96
CA ASP A 268 6.13 -16.05 1.62
C ASP A 268 6.06 -17.19 2.65
N GLN A 269 7.14 -17.96 2.81
CA GLN A 269 7.20 -19.07 3.75
C GLN A 269 7.06 -18.66 5.22
N MET A 270 7.33 -17.41 5.59
CA MET A 270 7.05 -16.86 6.92
C MET A 270 5.55 -16.73 7.20
N THR A 271 4.72 -16.62 6.15
CA THR A 271 3.26 -16.53 6.22
C THR A 271 2.59 -17.88 5.97
N ALA A 272 2.98 -18.59 4.91
CA ALA A 272 2.22 -19.71 4.34
C ALA A 272 2.22 -21.00 5.19
N ARG A 273 3.00 -21.04 6.27
CA ARG A 273 3.20 -22.25 7.08
C ARG A 273 2.42 -22.18 8.38
N LEU A 274 1.48 -23.11 8.54
CA LEU A 274 0.83 -23.38 9.82
C LEU A 274 1.89 -23.77 10.87
N GLY A 275 1.79 -23.19 12.06
CA GLY A 275 2.79 -23.26 13.12
C GLY A 275 4.12 -22.60 12.75
N GLY A 276 4.13 -21.72 11.74
CA GLY A 276 5.30 -21.02 11.21
C GLY A 276 5.61 -19.72 11.94
N VAL A 277 6.29 -18.81 11.24
CA VAL A 277 6.76 -17.54 11.83
C VAL A 277 5.58 -16.67 12.22
N TRP A 278 4.60 -16.48 11.34
CA TRP A 278 3.41 -15.67 11.66
C TRP A 278 2.66 -16.19 12.89
N ASP A 279 2.34 -17.49 12.93
CA ASP A 279 1.70 -18.11 14.09
C ASP A 279 2.51 -17.96 15.38
N SER A 280 3.85 -18.03 15.30
CA SER A 280 4.71 -17.83 16.47
C SER A 280 4.61 -16.40 17.00
N LEU A 281 4.60 -15.39 16.13
CA LEU A 281 4.44 -13.99 16.52
C LEU A 281 3.07 -13.75 17.17
N LEU A 282 2.00 -14.27 16.57
CA LEU A 282 0.65 -14.19 17.14
C LEU A 282 0.55 -14.90 18.50
N SER A 283 1.20 -16.05 18.66
CA SER A 283 1.21 -16.81 19.93
C SER A 283 1.92 -16.09 21.08
N GLU A 284 2.84 -15.17 20.75
CA GLU A 284 3.51 -14.28 21.70
C GLU A 284 2.63 -13.08 22.10
N GLY A 285 1.40 -12.99 21.60
CA GLY A 285 0.48 -11.88 21.83
C GLY A 285 0.78 -10.65 20.95
N ARG A 286 1.63 -10.79 19.94
CA ARG A 286 1.97 -9.69 19.03
C ARG A 286 0.85 -9.40 18.07
N HIS A 287 0.63 -8.11 17.84
CA HIS A 287 -0.23 -7.59 16.78
C HIS A 287 0.61 -7.53 15.50
N TRP A 288 0.67 -8.64 14.77
CA TRP A 288 1.50 -8.81 13.57
C TRP A 288 0.65 -9.17 12.36
N TRP A 289 0.53 -8.24 11.41
CA TRP A 289 -0.39 -8.32 10.29
C TRP A 289 0.32 -8.76 9.01
N VAL A 290 -0.44 -9.48 8.17
CA VAL A 290 0.00 -9.92 6.86
C VAL A 290 -0.77 -9.14 5.81
N THR A 291 -0.05 -8.59 4.84
CA THR A 291 -0.61 -7.83 3.71
C THR A 291 -0.22 -8.45 2.37
N GLY A 292 -0.88 -8.02 1.31
CA GLY A 292 -0.59 -8.38 -0.07
C GLY A 292 -0.44 -7.15 -0.96
N VAL A 293 0.55 -7.19 -1.85
CA VAL A 293 1.00 -6.02 -2.63
C VAL A 293 1.30 -6.38 -4.07
N SER A 294 1.35 -5.37 -4.96
CA SER A 294 1.80 -5.57 -6.34
C SER A 294 3.31 -5.56 -6.50
N ASP A 295 4.02 -4.75 -5.69
CA ASP A 295 5.44 -4.42 -5.92
C ASP A 295 5.65 -3.90 -7.36
N SER A 296 4.68 -3.10 -7.85
CA SER A 296 4.57 -2.76 -9.28
C SER A 296 5.69 -1.80 -9.71
N HIS A 297 6.55 -2.26 -10.61
CA HIS A 297 7.59 -1.50 -11.32
C HIS A 297 7.24 -1.25 -12.80
N GLY A 298 6.61 -2.25 -13.44
CA GLY A 298 6.17 -2.18 -14.82
C GLY A 298 5.25 -3.35 -15.20
N HIS A 299 4.23 -3.10 -16.03
CA HIS A 299 3.29 -4.15 -16.41
C HIS A 299 3.91 -5.15 -17.40
N TYR A 300 3.58 -6.44 -17.25
CA TYR A 300 4.17 -7.52 -18.05
C TYR A 300 3.95 -7.38 -19.56
N THR A 301 2.83 -6.79 -20.00
CA THR A 301 2.58 -6.49 -21.43
C THR A 301 3.60 -5.54 -22.04
N ASP A 302 4.32 -4.82 -21.19
CA ASP A 302 5.36 -3.89 -21.63
C ASP A 302 6.77 -4.48 -21.45
N GLY A 303 6.88 -5.79 -21.21
CA GLY A 303 8.16 -6.50 -21.04
C GLY A 303 8.72 -6.46 -19.63
N TRP A 304 7.87 -6.28 -18.62
CA TRP A 304 8.25 -6.25 -17.19
C TRP A 304 7.65 -7.45 -16.43
N ALA A 305 7.72 -7.46 -15.11
CA ALA A 305 7.37 -8.62 -14.27
C ALA A 305 6.02 -8.48 -13.53
N ASP A 306 5.30 -7.36 -13.69
CA ASP A 306 4.21 -7.02 -12.77
C ASP A 306 2.83 -6.99 -13.40
N PHE A 307 1.85 -7.18 -12.52
CA PHE A 307 0.50 -6.68 -12.75
C PHE A 307 0.41 -5.23 -12.28
N TRP A 308 -0.59 -4.50 -12.77
CA TRP A 308 -0.90 -3.17 -12.24
C TRP A 308 -1.30 -3.24 -10.76
N PRO A 309 -1.13 -2.15 -10.00
CA PRO A 309 -1.63 -2.07 -8.63
C PRO A 309 -3.12 -2.46 -8.57
N GLY A 310 -3.44 -3.46 -7.76
CA GLY A 310 -4.79 -3.98 -7.61
C GLY A 310 -5.30 -4.91 -8.72
N GLN A 311 -4.57 -5.16 -9.80
CA GLN A 311 -5.04 -6.07 -10.84
C GLN A 311 -5.05 -7.54 -10.39
N TYR A 312 -4.11 -7.91 -9.51
CA TYR A 312 -4.01 -9.26 -8.96
C TYR A 312 -4.07 -9.29 -7.43
N ALA A 313 -3.14 -8.62 -6.74
CA ALA A 313 -3.10 -8.59 -5.27
C ALA A 313 -3.79 -7.35 -4.70
N LYS A 314 -4.56 -7.52 -3.62
CA LYS A 314 -5.24 -6.44 -2.88
C LYS A 314 -5.14 -6.69 -1.38
N THR A 315 -4.78 -5.64 -0.65
CA THR A 315 -4.99 -5.56 0.81
C THR A 315 -6.28 -4.80 1.06
N TYR A 316 -7.28 -5.47 1.64
CA TYR A 316 -8.52 -4.84 2.06
C TYR A 316 -8.42 -4.35 3.49
N VAL A 317 -8.93 -3.14 3.75
CA VAL A 317 -9.02 -2.55 5.09
C VAL A 317 -10.49 -2.23 5.42
N TYR A 318 -10.95 -2.50 6.64
CA TYR A 318 -12.32 -2.18 7.05
C TYR A 318 -12.38 -0.80 7.72
N ALA A 319 -12.72 0.22 6.94
CA ALA A 319 -12.64 1.62 7.36
C ALA A 319 -13.68 2.51 6.67
N GLU A 320 -13.87 3.72 7.21
CA GLU A 320 -14.43 4.83 6.43
C GLU A 320 -13.41 5.21 5.33
N LYS A 321 -13.89 5.71 4.18
CA LYS A 321 -13.01 6.05 3.05
C LYS A 321 -12.38 7.43 3.25
N ASP A 322 -11.48 7.51 4.21
CA ASP A 322 -10.64 8.66 4.49
C ASP A 322 -9.25 8.22 4.96
N TYR A 323 -8.28 9.13 4.88
CA TYR A 323 -6.89 8.84 5.20
C TYR A 323 -6.68 8.35 6.64
N GLN A 324 -7.35 8.97 7.60
CA GLN A 324 -7.16 8.67 9.02
C GLN A 324 -7.73 7.30 9.38
N SER A 325 -8.94 7.00 8.90
CA SER A 325 -9.61 5.73 9.15
C SER A 325 -8.88 4.54 8.51
N ILE A 326 -8.37 4.70 7.29
CA ILE A 326 -7.58 3.66 6.60
C ILE A 326 -6.27 3.39 7.35
N PHE A 327 -5.54 4.45 7.71
CA PHE A 327 -4.28 4.32 8.43
C PHE A 327 -4.48 3.66 9.80
N ALA A 328 -5.52 4.05 10.53
CA ALA A 328 -5.88 3.44 11.80
C ALA A 328 -6.30 1.97 11.65
N ALA A 329 -7.03 1.61 10.60
CA ALA A 329 -7.45 0.23 10.33
C ALA A 329 -6.28 -0.67 9.94
N LEU A 330 -5.30 -0.17 9.16
CA LEU A 330 -4.05 -0.88 8.89
C LEU A 330 -3.30 -1.17 10.19
N LYS A 331 -3.14 -0.15 11.05
CA LYS A 331 -2.48 -0.31 12.34
C LYS A 331 -3.19 -1.31 13.25
N ALA A 332 -4.53 -1.27 13.28
CA ALA A 332 -5.35 -2.16 14.10
C ALA A 332 -5.46 -3.61 13.58
N GLY A 333 -5.00 -3.90 12.35
CA GLY A 333 -5.09 -5.24 11.79
C GLY A 333 -6.50 -5.61 11.28
N ASN A 334 -7.35 -4.62 11.00
CA ASN A 334 -8.65 -4.81 10.39
C ASN A 334 -8.50 -5.04 8.88
N VAL A 335 -7.72 -6.06 8.53
CA VAL A 335 -7.21 -6.30 7.19
C VAL A 335 -7.44 -7.74 6.73
N PHE A 336 -7.59 -7.91 5.42
CA PHE A 336 -7.43 -9.22 4.79
C PHE A 336 -6.82 -9.07 3.39
N VAL A 337 -6.22 -10.14 2.89
CA VAL A 337 -5.59 -10.18 1.57
C VAL A 337 -6.44 -11.00 0.61
N SER A 338 -6.59 -10.52 -0.61
CA SER A 338 -7.19 -11.27 -1.72
C SER A 338 -6.24 -11.22 -2.92
N THR A 339 -6.09 -12.34 -3.61
CA THR A 339 -5.39 -12.40 -4.89
C THR A 339 -6.36 -12.92 -5.97
N GLY A 340 -6.31 -12.34 -7.17
CA GLY A 340 -7.20 -12.71 -8.27
C GLY A 340 -8.69 -12.39 -8.04
N ASP A 341 -9.00 -11.45 -7.13
CA ASP A 341 -10.35 -11.05 -6.75
C ASP A 341 -11.27 -12.21 -6.33
N LEU A 342 -10.73 -13.24 -5.67
CA LEU A 342 -11.52 -14.38 -5.21
C LEU A 342 -12.62 -14.00 -4.22
N ILE A 343 -12.31 -13.05 -3.33
CA ILE A 343 -13.26 -12.41 -2.41
C ILE A 343 -12.97 -10.92 -2.31
N ASP A 344 -14.01 -10.13 -2.04
CA ASP A 344 -13.94 -8.67 -1.84
C ASP A 344 -14.49 -8.22 -0.48
N THR A 345 -14.95 -9.19 0.33
CA THR A 345 -15.51 -8.98 1.66
C THR A 345 -15.21 -10.20 2.51
N LEU A 346 -14.77 -9.97 3.74
CA LEU A 346 -14.55 -11.01 4.74
C LEU A 346 -15.01 -10.50 6.11
N TYR A 347 -15.76 -11.31 6.85
CA TYR A 347 -16.03 -11.08 8.26
C TYR A 347 -15.68 -12.35 9.02
N VAL A 348 -14.78 -12.22 9.98
CA VAL A 348 -14.41 -13.29 10.90
C VAL A 348 -14.78 -12.83 12.30
N ASP A 349 -15.63 -13.61 12.97
CA ASP A 349 -16.00 -13.38 14.37
C ASP A 349 -15.67 -14.64 15.17
N VAL A 350 -14.96 -14.48 16.29
CA VAL A 350 -14.80 -15.52 17.31
C VAL A 350 -15.66 -15.13 18.50
N LEU A 351 -16.52 -16.02 18.94
CA LEU A 351 -17.47 -15.79 20.04
C LEU A 351 -17.28 -16.84 21.13
N VAL A 352 -17.42 -16.45 22.40
CA VAL A 352 -17.60 -17.41 23.48
C VAL A 352 -19.09 -17.72 23.63
N LYS A 353 -19.45 -19.00 23.45
CA LYS A 353 -20.83 -19.48 23.45
C LYS A 353 -21.56 -19.10 24.75
N ASN A 354 -22.83 -18.76 24.62
CA ASN A 354 -23.70 -18.35 25.75
C ASN A 354 -23.20 -17.12 26.52
N THR A 355 -22.30 -16.31 25.94
CA THR A 355 -21.87 -15.03 26.50
C THR A 355 -22.00 -13.90 25.46
N GLY A 356 -21.71 -12.66 25.87
CA GLY A 356 -21.57 -11.53 24.96
C GLY A 356 -20.14 -11.28 24.46
N ARG A 357 -19.16 -12.09 24.88
CA ARG A 357 -17.73 -11.90 24.54
C ARG A 357 -17.47 -12.33 23.09
N LYS A 358 -16.86 -11.44 22.31
CA LYS A 358 -16.47 -11.68 20.93
C LYS A 358 -15.24 -10.86 20.54
N ALA A 359 -14.56 -11.28 19.48
CA ALA A 359 -13.53 -10.50 18.79
C ALA A 359 -13.66 -10.69 17.27
N THR A 360 -13.24 -9.69 16.51
CA THR A 360 -13.06 -9.76 15.06
C THR A 360 -11.59 -9.64 14.65
N LEU A 361 -11.32 -9.54 13.35
CA LEU A 361 -9.97 -9.37 12.79
C LEU A 361 -9.26 -8.19 13.48
N GLY A 362 -8.02 -8.40 13.92
CA GLY A 362 -7.21 -7.42 14.64
C GLY A 362 -7.44 -7.35 16.15
N GLU A 363 -8.56 -7.89 16.66
CA GLU A 363 -8.90 -7.83 18.09
C GLU A 363 -8.37 -9.05 18.88
N THR A 364 -8.28 -8.90 20.20
CA THR A 364 -7.88 -9.97 21.12
C THR A 364 -9.07 -10.41 21.98
N LEU A 365 -9.31 -11.73 22.05
CA LEU A 365 -10.34 -12.32 22.91
C LEU A 365 -9.69 -13.11 24.04
N LEU A 366 -9.94 -12.70 25.29
CA LEU A 366 -9.52 -13.47 26.45
C LEU A 366 -10.50 -14.62 26.72
N VAL A 367 -9.98 -15.84 26.73
CA VAL A 367 -10.74 -17.08 26.89
C VAL A 367 -10.20 -17.93 28.04
N SER A 368 -11.06 -18.78 28.62
CA SER A 368 -10.69 -19.80 29.61
C SER A 368 -10.69 -21.21 29.00
N ALA A 369 -10.11 -22.20 29.67
CA ALA A 369 -10.13 -23.60 29.22
C ALA A 369 -11.55 -24.19 29.13
N GLU A 370 -12.51 -23.62 29.88
CA GLU A 370 -13.91 -24.02 29.89
C GLU A 370 -14.76 -23.29 28.84
N ASP A 371 -14.19 -22.31 28.14
CA ASP A 371 -14.92 -21.53 27.15
C ASP A 371 -15.13 -22.34 25.86
N GLU A 372 -16.38 -22.58 25.49
CA GLU A 372 -16.71 -23.09 24.16
C GLU A 372 -16.68 -21.96 23.13
N LEU A 373 -15.80 -22.07 22.13
CA LEU A 373 -15.63 -21.07 21.08
C LEU A 373 -16.45 -21.39 19.82
N VAL A 374 -17.04 -20.36 19.22
CA VAL A 374 -17.72 -20.41 17.92
C VAL A 374 -17.00 -19.48 16.95
N LEU A 375 -16.45 -20.04 15.87
CA LEU A 375 -15.92 -19.29 14.75
C LEU A 375 -17.01 -19.08 13.71
N ARG A 376 -17.25 -17.83 13.30
CA ARG A 376 -18.14 -17.47 12.19
C ARG A 376 -17.32 -16.79 11.10
N VAL A 377 -17.35 -17.35 9.90
CA VAL A 377 -16.72 -16.79 8.71
C VAL A 377 -17.80 -16.49 7.69
N ARG A 378 -17.84 -15.25 7.20
CA ARG A 378 -18.72 -14.80 6.13
C ARG A 378 -17.87 -14.11 5.09
N PHE A 379 -18.04 -14.46 3.83
CA PHE A 379 -17.30 -13.83 2.74
C PHE A 379 -18.21 -13.62 1.54
N ARG A 380 -17.79 -12.76 0.62
CA ARG A 380 -18.46 -12.54 -0.67
C ARG A 380 -17.45 -12.77 -1.79
N ALA A 381 -17.80 -13.66 -2.72
CA ALA A 381 -17.18 -13.68 -4.03
C ALA A 381 -17.83 -12.57 -4.87
N PRO A 382 -17.05 -11.65 -5.47
CA PRO A 382 -17.61 -10.59 -6.29
C PRO A 382 -18.27 -11.16 -7.55
N ASP A 383 -19.37 -10.54 -7.98
CA ASP A 383 -19.98 -10.84 -9.27
C ASP A 383 -19.14 -10.23 -10.40
N GLY A 384 -18.79 -11.02 -11.41
CA GLY A 384 -18.11 -10.55 -12.62
C GLY A 384 -16.72 -11.12 -12.83
N LYS A 385 -16.00 -10.51 -13.76
CA LYS A 385 -14.66 -10.92 -14.16
C LYS A 385 -13.63 -10.25 -13.25
N ASN A 386 -12.57 -10.97 -12.88
CA ASN A 386 -11.41 -10.37 -12.23
C ASN A 386 -10.54 -9.63 -13.26
N GLY A 387 -9.41 -9.07 -12.82
CA GLY A 387 -8.48 -8.36 -13.70
C GLY A 387 -7.91 -9.18 -14.87
N GLY A 388 -8.07 -10.52 -14.86
CA GLY A 388 -7.69 -11.43 -15.94
C GLY A 388 -8.78 -11.65 -17.01
N GLY A 389 -10.02 -11.18 -16.76
CA GLY A 389 -11.14 -11.29 -17.69
C GLY A 389 -11.96 -12.58 -17.59
#